data_AF-A0A258C9L3-F1
#
_entry.id   AF-A0A258C9L3-F1
#
_cell.length_a   1.000
_cell.length_b   1.000
_cell.length_c   1.000
_cell.angle_alpha   90.00
_cell.angle_beta   90.00
_cell.angle_gamma   90.00
#
_symmetry.space_group_name_H-M   'P 1'
#
loop_
_entity.id
_entity.type
_entity.pdbx_description
1 polymer ?
#
loop_
_entity_poly.entity_id
_entity_poly.type
_entity_poly.pdbx_seq_one_letter_code
_entity_poly.pdbx_strand_id
1 'polypeptide(L)'
;LYGVLIVMPLTGYLGTGVATEFFFLFEIPKFADTWLFQVLIAEGLGLSFEQFEAPIDFIHKQGGAYLVWLLILGHAAAALYHHYHLKDRTLLKMLPPRR
;
A
#
# COMPACT_ATOMS: atom_id res chain seq x y z
N LEU A 1 -5.60 4.66 8.89
CA LEU A 1 -4.48 3.74 8.57
C LEU A 1 -4.92 2.57 7.69
N TYR A 2 -5.91 1.76 8.07
CA TYR A 2 -6.31 0.56 7.32
C TYR A 2 -6.54 0.77 5.81
N GLY A 3 -7.27 1.82 5.42
CA GLY A 3 -7.47 2.11 3.99
C GLY A 3 -6.17 2.28 3.22
N VAL A 4 -5.20 3.02 3.78
CA VAL A 4 -3.87 3.20 3.17
C VAL A 4 -3.08 1.89 3.16
N LEU A 5 -3.16 1.09 4.23
CA LEU A 5 -2.50 -0.23 4.27
C LEU A 5 -3.01 -1.21 3.21
N ILE A 6 -4.23 -1.02 2.71
CA ILE A 6 -4.80 -1.83 1.62
C ILE A 6 -4.47 -1.20 0.26
N VAL A 7 -4.65 0.11 0.12
CA VAL A 7 -4.42 0.81 -1.16
C VAL A 7 -2.97 0.69 -1.61
N MET A 8 -2.00 0.86 -0.71
CA MET A 8 -0.57 0.85 -1.08
C MET A 8 -0.11 -0.46 -1.74
N PRO A 9 -0.32 -1.66 -1.17
CA PRO A 9 0.07 -2.90 -1.86
C PRO A 9 -0.74 -3.15 -3.14
N LEU A 10 -2.02 -2.78 -3.17
CA LEU A 10 -2.85 -2.91 -4.38
C LEU A 10 -2.29 -2.06 -5.52
N THR A 11 -2.02 -0.77 -5.27
CA THR A 11 -1.47 0.11 -6.31
C THR A 11 -0.04 -0.28 -6.69
N GLY A 12 0.74 -0.85 -5.75
CA GLY A 12 2.06 -1.40 -6.07
C GLY A 12 1.99 -2.55 -7.07
N TYR A 13 1.04 -3.48 -6.89
CA TYR A 13 0.83 -4.58 -7.83
C TYR A 13 0.22 -4.11 -9.16
N LEU A 14 -0.77 -3.21 -9.13
CA LEU A 14 -1.41 -2.72 -10.36
C LEU A 14 -0.46 -1.90 -11.23
N GLY A 15 0.51 -1.21 -10.63
CA GLY A 15 1.47 -0.36 -11.33
C GLY A 15 2.84 -1.00 -11.58
N THR A 16 3.10 -2.25 -11.16
CA THR A 16 4.41 -2.86 -11.45
C THR A 16 4.49 -3.33 -12.91
N GLY A 17 5.55 -2.92 -13.60
CA GLY A 17 5.81 -3.29 -15.00
C GLY A 17 6.43 -4.68 -15.19
N VAL A 18 6.69 -5.42 -14.10
CA VAL A 18 7.35 -6.73 -14.11
C VAL A 18 6.55 -7.79 -13.36
N ALA A 19 6.69 -9.05 -13.78
CA ALA A 19 6.16 -10.17 -13.00
C ALA A 19 6.84 -10.19 -11.62
N THR A 20 6.07 -10.55 -10.60
CA THR A 20 6.54 -10.56 -9.21
C THR A 20 6.83 -11.98 -8.78
N GLU A 21 8.06 -12.24 -8.33
CA GLU A 21 8.40 -13.52 -7.72
C GLU A 21 7.76 -13.63 -6.31
N PHE A 22 6.89 -14.61 -6.12
CA PHE A 22 6.22 -14.83 -4.84
C PHE A 22 7.05 -15.80 -3.98
N PHE A 23 7.92 -15.25 -3.13
CA PHE A 23 8.72 -15.99 -2.15
C PHE A 23 9.45 -17.22 -2.73
N PHE A 24 9.96 -17.13 -3.96
CA PHE A 24 10.62 -18.24 -4.67
C PHE A 24 9.74 -19.47 -4.97
N LEU A 25 8.41 -19.35 -4.86
CA LEU A 25 7.48 -20.46 -5.07
C LEU A 25 6.90 -20.47 -6.50
N PHE A 26 6.56 -19.30 -7.03
CA PHE A 26 6.01 -19.10 -8.36
C PHE A 26 6.06 -17.61 -8.74
N GLU A 27 5.80 -17.31 -10.01
CA GLU A 27 5.68 -15.94 -10.49
C GLU A 27 4.21 -15.51 -10.55
N ILE A 28 3.94 -14.31 -10.05
CA ILE A 28 2.67 -13.62 -10.25
C ILE A 28 2.83 -12.76 -11.52
N PRO A 29 1.98 -12.95 -12.55
CA PRO A 29 2.06 -12.16 -13.76
C PRO A 29 1.87 -10.68 -13.43
N LYS A 30 2.57 -9.79 -14.14
CA LYS A 30 2.30 -8.35 -14.03
C LYS A 30 0.86 -8.07 -14.43
N PHE A 31 0.25 -7.04 -13.86
CA PHE A 31 -1.17 -6.76 -14.08
C PHE A 31 -1.52 -6.61 -15.57
N ALA A 32 -0.64 -5.96 -16.35
CA ALA A 32 -0.79 -5.79 -17.80
C ALA A 32 -0.98 -7.09 -18.59
N ASP A 33 -0.43 -8.21 -18.11
CA ASP A 33 -0.48 -9.51 -18.79
C ASP A 33 -1.70 -10.34 -18.36
N THR A 34 -2.53 -9.83 -17.47
CA THR A 34 -3.71 -10.55 -16.97
C THR A 34 -4.92 -10.34 -17.87
N TRP A 35 -5.80 -11.33 -17.96
CA TRP A 35 -7.08 -11.22 -18.66
C TRP A 35 -7.91 -10.02 -18.17
N LEU A 36 -7.79 -9.68 -16.87
CA LEU A 36 -8.55 -8.61 -16.25
C LEU A 36 -8.13 -7.24 -16.80
N PHE A 37 -6.83 -7.00 -16.97
CA PHE A 37 -6.33 -5.78 -17.60
C PHE A 37 -6.79 -5.70 -19.06
N GLN A 38 -6.67 -6.80 -19.80
CA GLN A 38 -7.05 -6.83 -21.22
C GLN A 38 -8.53 -6.47 -21.40
N VAL A 39 -9.42 -7.11 -20.64
CA VAL A 39 -10.88 -6.89 -20.76
C VAL A 39 -11.31 -5.53 -20.21
N LEU A 40 -10.87 -5.17 -19.00
CA LEU A 40 -11.40 -3.97 -18.34
C LEU A 40 -10.70 -2.68 -18.74
N ILE A 41 -9.38 -2.72 -18.97
CA ILE A 41 -8.57 -1.53 -19.16
C ILE A 41 -8.24 -1.32 -20.64
N ALA A 42 -7.66 -2.33 -21.29
CA ALA A 42 -7.24 -2.20 -22.68
C ALA A 42 -8.46 -2.16 -23.62
N GLU A 43 -9.35 -3.15 -23.55
CA GLU A 43 -10.55 -3.22 -24.39
C GLU A 43 -11.68 -2.35 -23.86
N GLY A 44 -11.95 -2.40 -22.55
CA GLY A 44 -13.06 -1.69 -21.93
C GLY A 44 -12.89 -0.17 -21.88
N LEU A 45 -11.69 0.32 -21.58
CA LEU A 45 -11.39 1.75 -21.46
C LEU A 45 -10.51 2.29 -22.61
N GLY A 46 -9.96 1.43 -23.46
CA GLY A 46 -9.09 1.85 -24.56
C GLY A 46 -7.73 2.40 -24.10
N LEU A 47 -7.29 2.08 -22.88
CA LEU A 47 -6.08 2.65 -22.29
C LEU A 47 -4.88 1.71 -22.48
N SER A 48 -3.71 2.29 -22.80
CA SER A 48 -2.43 1.57 -22.70
C SER A 48 -2.03 1.38 -21.25
N PHE A 49 -1.09 0.46 -20.99
CA PHE A 49 -0.57 0.25 -19.63
C PHE A 49 0.07 1.52 -19.08
N GLU A 50 0.83 2.26 -19.88
CA GLU A 50 1.49 3.50 -19.46
C GLU A 50 0.48 4.58 -19.05
N GLN A 51 -0.64 4.69 -19.78
CA GLN A 51 -1.71 5.62 -19.46
C GLN A 51 -2.42 5.24 -18.15
N PHE A 52 -2.62 3.94 -17.92
CA PHE A 52 -3.18 3.41 -16.68
C PHE A 52 -2.21 3.54 -15.49
N GLU A 53 -0.92 3.29 -15.73
CA GLU A 53 0.13 3.29 -14.70
C GLU A 53 0.35 4.70 -14.15
N ALA A 54 0.30 5.75 -14.98
CA ALA A 54 0.58 7.13 -14.56
C ALA A 54 -0.17 7.59 -13.27
N PRO A 55 -1.50 7.46 -13.15
CA PRO A 55 -2.21 7.78 -11.90
C PRO A 55 -1.89 6.80 -10.76
N ILE A 56 -1.65 5.53 -11.05
CA ILE A 56 -1.29 4.51 -10.06
C ILE A 56 0.08 4.82 -9.45
N ASP A 57 1.04 5.25 -10.27
CA ASP A 57 2.37 5.68 -9.89
C ASP A 57 2.35 6.92 -8.99
N PHE A 58 1.46 7.87 -9.28
CA PHE A 58 1.27 8.99 -8.37
C PHE A 58 0.79 8.51 -6.99
N ILE A 59 -0.19 7.60 -6.95
CA ILE A 59 -0.74 7.09 -5.68
C ILE A 59 0.31 6.26 -4.94
N HIS A 60 1.09 5.40 -5.60
CA HIS A 60 2.01 4.48 -4.95
C HIS A 60 3.39 5.10 -4.68
N LYS A 61 4.01 5.74 -5.67
CA LYS A 61 5.40 6.21 -5.62
C LYS A 61 5.52 7.64 -5.10
N GLN A 62 4.71 8.56 -5.63
CA GLN A 62 4.87 9.99 -5.34
C GLN A 62 4.11 10.41 -4.07
N GLY A 63 2.77 10.42 -4.12
CA GLY A 63 1.93 10.86 -3.01
C GLY A 63 1.85 9.84 -1.87
N GLY A 64 1.80 8.55 -2.20
CA GLY A 64 1.69 7.47 -1.22
C GLY A 64 2.87 7.41 -0.27
N ALA A 65 4.10 7.56 -0.76
CA ALA A 65 5.29 7.54 0.08
C ALA A 65 5.24 8.60 1.19
N TYR A 66 4.94 9.87 0.84
CA TYR A 66 4.83 10.93 1.83
C TYR A 66 3.65 10.73 2.79
N LEU A 67 2.49 10.33 2.28
CA LEU A 67 1.31 10.09 3.09
C LEU A 67 1.52 8.95 4.10
N VAL A 68 2.15 7.85 3.67
CA VAL A 68 2.47 6.71 4.54
C VAL A 68 3.41 7.14 5.66
N TRP A 69 4.49 7.86 5.33
CA TRP A 69 5.40 8.36 6.37
C TRP A 69 4.73 9.31 7.34
N LEU A 70 3.91 10.24 6.86
CA LEU A 70 3.13 11.13 7.72
C LEU A 70 2.22 10.35 8.68
N LEU A 71 1.53 9.32 8.18
CA LEU A 71 0.62 8.51 8.98
C LEU A 71 1.34 7.61 9.99
N ILE A 72 2.48 7.01 9.62
CA ILE A 72 3.30 6.21 10.53
C ILE A 72 3.84 7.10 11.65
N LEU A 73 4.47 8.22 11.30
CA LEU A 73 5.03 9.15 12.27
C LEU A 73 3.94 9.73 13.17
N GLY A 74 2.81 10.16 12.61
CA GLY A 74 1.68 10.67 13.37
C GLY A 74 1.08 9.63 14.32
N HIS A 75 0.90 8.39 13.86
CA HIS A 75 0.40 7.31 14.69
C HIS A 75 1.35 6.96 15.85
N ALA A 76 2.64 6.80 15.55
CA ALA A 76 3.65 6.51 16.56
C ALA A 76 3.80 7.68 17.55
N ALA A 77 3.84 8.93 17.07
CA ALA A 77 3.91 10.11 17.92
C ALA A 77 2.70 10.23 18.84
N ALA A 78 1.49 9.96 18.35
CA ALA A 78 0.29 9.93 19.19
C ALA A 78 0.39 8.86 20.29
N ALA A 79 0.84 7.65 19.95
CA ALA A 79 1.04 6.59 20.94
C ALA A 79 2.07 6.98 22.02
N LEU A 80 3.18 7.63 21.62
CA LEU A 80 4.20 8.14 22.54
C LEU A 80 3.67 9.30 23.38
N TYR A 81 2.83 10.18 22.82
CA TYR A 81 2.19 11.25 23.56
C TYR A 81 1.25 10.71 24.64
N HIS A 82 0.40 9.74 24.29
CA HIS A 82 -0.43 9.01 25.24
C HIS A 82 0.40 8.37 26.36
N HIS A 83 1.56 7.79 26.03
CA HIS A 83 2.43 7.13 26.99
C HIS A 83 3.17 8.09 27.92
N TYR A 84 3.84 9.11 27.37
CA TYR A 84 4.73 9.99 28.14
C TYR A 84 4.03 11.21 28.75
N HIS A 85 3.03 11.78 28.07
CA HIS A 85 2.37 13.02 28.51
C HIS A 85 1.05 12.73 29.22
N LEU A 86 0.14 11.99 28.56
CA LEU A 86 -1.16 11.66 29.16
C LEU A 86 -1.07 10.55 30.22
N LYS A 87 0.02 9.77 30.20
CA LYS A 87 0.30 8.67 31.13
C LYS A 87 -0.82 7.64 31.19
N ASP A 88 -1.49 7.40 30.07
CA ASP A 88 -2.53 6.38 29.98
C ASP A 88 -1.99 5.03 29.47
N ARG A 89 -2.90 4.06 29.35
CA ARG A 89 -2.55 2.67 29.00
C ARG A 89 -2.66 2.37 27.51
N THR A 90 -2.84 3.38 26.64
CA THR A 90 -3.09 3.17 25.20
C THR A 90 -2.00 2.33 24.55
N LEU A 91 -0.73 2.73 24.70
CA LEU A 91 0.40 1.96 24.17
C LEU A 91 0.54 0.60 24.87
N LEU A 92 0.37 0.56 26.19
CA LEU A 92 0.51 -0.67 26.98
C LEU A 92 -0.49 -1.76 26.59
N LYS A 93 -1.69 -1.39 26.10
CA LYS A 93 -2.69 -2.33 25.58
C LYS A 93 -2.30 -2.98 24.25
N MET A 94 -1.33 -2.40 23.54
CA MET A 94 -0.83 -2.93 22.26
C MET A 94 0.45 -3.75 22.44
N LEU A 95 1.03 -3.79 23.65
CA LEU A 95 2.18 -4.63 23.95
C LEU A 95 1.74 -6.06 24.29
N PRO A 96 2.62 -7.06 24.09
CA PRO A 96 2.36 -8.42 24.55
C PRO A 96 2.02 -8.46 26.05
N PRO A 97 1.16 -9.41 26.51
CA PRO A 97 0.87 -9.56 27.93
C PRO A 97 2.15 -9.79 28.74
N ARG A 98 2.25 -9.16 29.90
CA ARG A 98 3.33 -9.43 30.85
C ARG A 98 3.13 -10.84 31.40
N ARG A 99 4.14 -11.70 31.25
CA ARG A 99 4.19 -13.03 31.90
C ARG A 99 4.28 -12.88 33.40
#